data_AF-A0A933NX90-F1
#
_entry.id   AF-A0A933NX90-F1
#
_cell.length_a   1.000
_cell.length_b   1.000
_cell.length_c   1.000
_cell.angle_alpha   90.00
_cell.angle_beta   90.00
_cell.angle_gamma   90.00
#
_symmetry.space_group_name_H-M   'P 1'
#
loop_
_entity.id
_entity.type
_entity.pdbx_description
1 polymer ?
#
loop_
_entity_poly.entity_id
_entity_poly.type
_entity_poly.pdbx_seq_one_letter_code
_entity_poly.pdbx_strand_id
1 'polypeptide(L)'
;MSTRLRRPSVWRQLLVTAALVAFQGYLGYSAIGGNFGVESQKLMKADIVDLNTQSAALKAEIDAYRHKVDLFDPKKLDPDILTERARALLSMAQIGDMVVMTDPVSGKPTTSLLASSTGNEAMPQIEAGID
;
A
#
# COMPACT_ATOMS: atom_id res chain seq x y z
N MET A 1 -15.93 -44.37 81.26
CA MET A 1 -16.01 -43.20 80.36
C MET A 1 -15.87 -43.71 78.93
N SER A 2 -16.92 -43.61 78.11
CA SER A 2 -16.87 -44.04 76.71
C SER A 2 -16.77 -42.80 75.82
N THR A 3 -15.62 -42.61 75.17
CA THR A 3 -15.40 -41.53 74.21
C THR A 3 -15.79 -42.03 72.81
N ARG A 4 -16.93 -41.57 72.32
CA ARG A 4 -17.46 -41.94 71.01
C ARG A 4 -16.74 -41.14 69.91
N LEU A 5 -15.65 -41.69 69.37
CA LEU A 5 -14.95 -41.11 68.22
C LEU A 5 -15.80 -41.28 66.95
N ARG A 6 -16.37 -40.17 66.48
CA ARG A 6 -17.10 -40.06 65.22
C ARG A 6 -16.13 -40.36 64.07
N ARG A 7 -16.29 -41.51 63.41
CA ARG A 7 -15.50 -41.90 62.23
C ARG A 7 -15.59 -40.79 61.17
N PRO A 8 -14.46 -40.22 60.70
CA PRO A 8 -14.49 -39.23 59.65
C PRO A 8 -14.97 -39.86 58.34
N SER A 9 -15.79 -39.13 57.60
CA SER A 9 -16.37 -39.59 56.34
C SER A 9 -15.31 -39.58 55.23
N VAL A 10 -14.74 -40.76 54.96
CA VAL A 10 -13.78 -41.01 53.86
C VAL A 10 -14.37 -40.66 52.48
N TRP A 11 -15.70 -40.70 52.34
CA TRP A 11 -16.41 -40.29 51.12
C TRP A 11 -16.14 -38.86 50.71
N ARG A 12 -15.98 -37.94 51.67
CA ARG A 12 -15.64 -36.54 51.37
C ARG A 12 -14.24 -36.42 50.76
N GLN A 13 -13.29 -37.21 51.24
CA GLN A 13 -11.93 -37.22 50.71
C GLN A 13 -11.88 -37.81 49.30
N LEU A 14 -12.67 -38.87 49.04
CA LEU A 14 -12.78 -39.45 47.70
C LEU A 14 -13.41 -38.49 46.69
N LEU A 15 -14.47 -37.77 47.07
CA LEU A 15 -15.07 -36.75 46.20
C LEU A 15 -14.10 -35.60 45.90
N VAL A 16 -13.37 -35.11 46.90
CA VAL A 16 -12.41 -34.02 46.71
C VAL A 16 -11.25 -34.45 45.82
N THR A 17 -10.73 -35.67 45.98
CA THR A 17 -9.65 -36.18 45.12
C THR A 17 -10.11 -36.41 43.69
N ALA A 18 -11.31 -36.98 43.48
CA ALA A 18 -11.89 -37.13 42.15
C ALA A 18 -12.11 -35.77 41.46
N ALA A 19 -12.62 -34.77 42.18
CA ALA A 19 -12.80 -33.42 41.66
C ALA A 19 -11.47 -32.76 41.27
N LEU A 20 -10.42 -32.93 42.08
CA LEU A 20 -9.08 -32.42 41.79
C LEU A 20 -8.49 -33.06 40.52
N VAL A 21 -8.60 -34.38 40.38
CA VAL A 21 -8.12 -35.09 39.18
C VAL A 21 -8.89 -34.63 37.93
N ALA A 22 -10.21 -34.50 38.01
CA ALA A 22 -11.03 -33.98 36.92
C ALA A 22 -10.64 -32.53 36.54
N PHE A 23 -10.38 -31.69 37.54
CA PHE A 23 -9.95 -30.31 37.33
C PHE A 23 -8.56 -30.24 36.67
N GLN A 24 -7.61 -31.07 37.12
CA GLN A 24 -6.29 -31.18 36.49
C GLN A 24 -6.38 -31.69 35.04
N GLY A 25 -7.26 -32.66 34.76
CA GLY A 25 -7.51 -33.15 33.41
C GLY A 25 -8.11 -32.07 32.50
N TYR A 26 -9.08 -31.29 33.00
CA TYR A 26 -9.66 -30.16 32.30
C TYR A 26 -8.63 -29.08 31.99
N LEU A 27 -7.80 -28.71 32.98
CA LEU A 27 -6.71 -27.75 32.78
C LEU A 27 -5.67 -28.28 31.80
N GLY A 28 -5.32 -29.57 31.85
CA GLY A 28 -4.41 -30.20 30.90
C GLY A 28 -4.94 -30.16 29.47
N TYR A 29 -6.20 -30.54 29.27
CA TYR A 29 -6.87 -30.47 27.97
C TYR A 29 -6.98 -29.02 27.48
N SER A 30 -7.35 -28.08 28.35
CA SER A 30 -7.45 -26.66 28.02
C SER A 30 -6.08 -26.01 27.79
N ALA A 31 -5.00 -26.54 28.36
CA ALA A 31 -3.65 -26.05 28.10
C ALA A 31 -3.11 -26.56 26.75
N ILE A 32 -3.51 -27.76 26.35
CA ILE A 32 -3.15 -28.34 25.04
C ILE A 32 -3.97 -27.70 23.91
N GLY A 33 -5.27 -27.49 24.11
CA GLY A 33 -6.18 -26.89 23.14
C GLY A 33 -6.31 -25.36 23.22
N GLY A 34 -5.77 -24.73 24.26
CA GLY A 34 -5.80 -23.29 24.45
C GLY A 34 -4.85 -22.56 23.50
N ASN A 35 -5.08 -21.27 23.30
CA ASN A 35 -4.40 -20.37 22.35
C ASN A 35 -2.85 -20.31 22.43
N PHE A 36 -2.23 -21.05 23.37
CA PHE A 36 -0.77 -21.17 23.58
C PHE A 36 -0.18 -22.54 23.23
N GLY A 37 -0.97 -23.44 22.64
CA GLY A 37 -0.51 -24.74 22.15
C GLY A 37 0.65 -24.62 21.14
N VAL A 38 1.42 -25.70 21.00
CA VAL A 38 2.65 -25.73 20.17
C VAL A 38 2.37 -25.37 18.70
N GLU A 39 1.13 -25.58 18.24
CA GLU A 39 0.67 -25.27 16.89
C GLU A 39 0.29 -23.79 16.72
N SER A 40 -0.36 -23.17 17.71
CA SER A 40 -0.65 -21.74 17.66
C SER A 40 0.62 -20.89 17.72
N GLN A 41 1.66 -21.36 18.41
CA GLN A 41 2.97 -20.71 18.39
C GLN A 41 3.63 -20.74 16.99
N LYS A 42 3.37 -21.77 16.18
CA LYS A 42 3.88 -21.83 14.80
C LYS A 42 3.14 -20.85 13.89
N LEU A 43 1.82 -20.82 13.98
CA LEU A 43 0.99 -19.85 13.24
C LEU A 43 1.35 -18.42 13.63
N MET A 44 1.44 -18.13 14.92
CA MET A 44 1.80 -16.81 15.42
C MET A 44 3.21 -16.38 14.98
N LYS A 45 4.17 -17.30 14.89
CA LYS A 45 5.50 -17.01 14.32
C LYS A 45 5.44 -16.74 12.82
N ALA A 46 4.61 -17.47 12.08
CA ALA A 46 4.41 -17.22 10.65
C ALA A 46 3.79 -15.84 10.41
N ASP A 47 2.77 -15.48 11.20
CA ASP A 47 2.11 -14.17 11.12
C ASP A 47 3.08 -13.03 11.45
N ILE A 48 3.97 -13.22 12.44
CA ILE A 48 5.02 -12.24 12.77
C ILE A 48 5.97 -12.06 11.59
N VAL A 49 6.34 -13.12 10.88
CA VAL A 49 7.23 -13.00 9.71
C VAL A 49 6.52 -12.24 8.60
N ASP A 50 5.25 -12.55 8.32
CA ASP A 50 4.48 -11.88 7.28
C ASP A 50 4.20 -10.40 7.59
N LEU A 51 3.85 -10.06 8.83
CA LEU A 51 3.71 -8.65 9.23
C LEU A 51 5.04 -7.90 9.14
N ASN A 52 6.17 -8.55 9.46
CA ASN A 52 7.47 -7.92 9.33
C ASN A 52 7.83 -7.64 7.87
N THR A 53 7.56 -8.57 6.93
CA THR A 53 7.83 -8.34 5.50
C THR A 53 6.97 -7.20 4.96
N GLN A 54 5.68 -7.15 5.31
CA GLN A 54 4.79 -6.06 4.94
C GLN A 54 5.27 -4.71 5.50
N SER A 55 5.66 -4.68 6.77
CA SER A 55 6.17 -3.45 7.39
C SER A 55 7.49 -2.97 6.78
N ALA A 56 8.38 -3.90 6.39
CA ALA A 56 9.64 -3.58 5.73
C ALA A 56 9.40 -3.00 4.32
N ALA A 57 8.47 -3.58 3.55
CA ALA A 57 8.09 -3.06 2.25
C ALA A 57 7.51 -1.64 2.36
N LEU A 58 6.59 -1.41 3.29
CA LEU A 58 5.98 -0.10 3.51
C LEU A 58 7.02 0.94 3.99
N LYS A 59 7.98 0.51 4.81
CA LYS A 59 9.07 1.38 5.26
C LYS A 59 9.99 1.82 4.11
N ALA A 60 10.30 0.91 3.19
CA ALA A 60 11.06 1.25 1.99
C ALA A 60 10.33 2.28 1.12
N GLU A 61 9.01 2.17 0.99
CA GLU A 61 8.20 3.14 0.28
C GLU A 61 8.20 4.51 0.97
N ILE A 62 8.04 4.55 2.30
CA ILE A 62 8.14 5.78 3.09
C ILE A 62 9.51 6.45 2.90
N ASP A 63 10.60 5.68 2.94
CA ASP A 63 11.95 6.23 2.77
C ASP A 63 12.18 6.77 1.35
N ALA A 64 11.61 6.11 0.33
CA ALA A 64 11.62 6.63 -1.04
C ALA A 64 10.87 7.96 -1.17
N TYR A 65 9.69 8.10 -0.53
CA TYR A 65 8.97 9.37 -0.51
C TYR A 65 9.69 10.44 0.31
N ARG A 66 10.27 10.09 1.46
CA ARG A 66 11.08 11.02 2.26
C ARG A 66 12.25 11.56 1.46
N HIS A 67 12.94 10.72 0.71
CA HIS A 67 14.02 11.17 -0.17
C HIS A 67 13.52 12.15 -1.23
N LYS A 68 12.36 11.87 -1.86
CA LYS A 68 11.74 12.80 -2.81
C LYS A 68 11.36 14.13 -2.15
N VAL A 69 10.80 14.09 -0.95
CA VAL A 69 10.41 15.31 -0.20
C VAL A 69 11.65 16.11 0.22
N ASP A 70 12.74 15.46 0.64
CA ASP A 70 13.99 16.14 0.98
C ASP A 70 14.59 16.86 -0.25
N LEU A 71 14.46 16.28 -1.44
CA LEU A 71 14.81 16.96 -2.70
C LEU A 71 13.93 18.19 -2.99
N PHE A 72 12.72 18.24 -2.46
CA PHE A 72 11.80 19.39 -2.59
C PHE A 72 11.86 20.37 -1.40
N ASP A 73 12.80 20.20 -0.46
CA ASP A 73 12.90 21.09 0.70
C ASP A 73 13.15 22.55 0.25
N PRO A 74 12.23 23.49 0.52
CA PRO A 74 12.33 24.89 0.08
C PRO A 74 13.53 25.66 0.67
N LYS A 75 14.21 25.11 1.68
CA LYS A 75 15.48 25.68 2.17
C LYS A 75 16.66 25.44 1.22
N LYS A 76 16.54 24.41 0.36
CA LYS A 76 17.55 24.03 -0.65
C LYS A 76 17.05 24.22 -2.08
N LEU A 77 15.73 24.29 -2.29
CA LEU A 77 15.10 24.45 -3.59
C LEU A 77 15.01 25.94 -3.97
N ASP A 78 15.41 26.26 -5.21
CA ASP A 78 15.30 27.62 -5.74
C ASP A 78 13.81 28.03 -5.85
N PRO A 79 13.37 29.14 -5.21
CA PRO A 79 11.97 29.59 -5.26
C PRO A 79 11.46 29.83 -6.69
N ASP A 80 12.33 30.08 -7.66
CA ASP A 80 11.91 30.32 -9.05
C ASP A 80 11.35 29.06 -9.73
N ILE A 81 11.84 27.86 -9.37
CA ILE A 81 11.38 26.59 -9.94
C ILE A 81 9.89 26.33 -9.68
N LEU A 82 9.38 26.71 -8.51
CA LEU A 82 7.95 26.58 -8.19
C LEU A 82 7.10 27.52 -9.04
N THR A 83 7.60 28.73 -9.29
CA THR A 83 6.94 29.74 -10.12
C THR A 83 6.86 29.26 -11.57
N GLU A 84 7.97 28.74 -12.11
CA GLU A 84 7.99 28.13 -13.44
C GLU A 84 7.01 26.95 -13.55
N ARG A 85 6.92 26.10 -12.52
CA ARG A 85 6.00 24.95 -12.52
C ARG A 85 4.54 25.36 -12.43
N ALA A 86 4.21 26.35 -11.60
CA ALA A 86 2.88 26.92 -11.54
C ALA A 86 2.51 27.54 -12.90
N ARG A 87 3.41 28.30 -13.50
CA ARG A 87 3.20 28.94 -14.80
C ARG A 87 2.95 27.90 -15.91
N ALA A 88 3.75 26.83 -15.94
CA ALA A 88 3.57 25.71 -16.88
C ALA A 88 2.22 24.99 -16.70
N LEU A 89 1.79 24.73 -15.45
CA LEU A 89 0.48 24.10 -15.16
C LEU A 89 -0.69 24.97 -15.60
N LEU A 90 -0.59 26.29 -15.45
CA LEU A 90 -1.59 27.25 -15.90
C LEU A 90 -1.50 27.56 -17.40
N SER A 91 -0.64 26.86 -18.16
CA SER A 91 -0.38 27.14 -19.59
C SER A 91 -0.04 28.62 -19.85
N MET A 92 0.63 29.25 -18.89
CA MET A 92 1.07 30.64 -18.97
C MET A 92 2.53 30.66 -19.44
N ALA A 93 2.94 31.70 -20.17
CA ALA A 93 4.32 31.89 -20.63
C ALA A 93 4.74 33.33 -20.33
N GLN A 94 6.00 33.55 -19.93
CA GLN A 94 6.53 34.89 -19.69
C GLN A 94 7.16 35.46 -20.97
N ILE A 95 7.31 36.79 -21.02
CA ILE A 95 8.01 37.48 -22.10
C ILE A 95 9.46 36.95 -22.15
N GLY A 96 9.80 36.25 -23.23
CA GLY A 96 11.12 35.62 -23.43
C GLY A 96 11.10 34.09 -23.40
N ASP A 97 10.01 33.45 -22.97
CA ASP A 97 9.91 31.98 -22.94
C ASP A 97 9.60 31.39 -24.32
N MET A 98 10.24 30.27 -24.65
CA MET A 98 9.96 29.49 -25.86
C MET A 98 9.04 28.31 -25.52
N VAL A 99 7.85 28.29 -26.11
CA VAL A 99 6.91 27.17 -25.99
C VAL A 99 7.25 26.11 -27.03
N VAL A 100 7.60 24.90 -26.57
CA VAL A 100 7.87 23.74 -27.44
C VAL A 100 6.66 22.81 -27.40
N MET A 101 5.94 22.71 -28.52
CA MET A 101 4.88 21.70 -28.67
C MET A 101 5.53 20.33 -28.86
N THR A 102 5.07 19.35 -28.09
CA THR A 102 5.48 17.95 -28.23
C THR A 102 4.32 17.11 -28.70
N ASP A 103 4.59 16.16 -29.59
CA ASP A 103 3.60 15.20 -30.04
C ASP A 103 3.28 14.22 -28.90
N PRO A 104 2.01 14.06 -28.49
CA PRO A 104 1.61 13.23 -27.36
C PRO A 104 1.95 11.75 -27.53
N VAL A 105 2.21 11.27 -28.75
CA VAL A 105 2.53 9.85 -29.00
C VAL A 105 4.03 9.58 -29.03
N SER A 106 4.83 10.53 -29.52
CA SER A 106 6.26 10.33 -29.75
C SER A 106 7.17 11.09 -28.77
N GLY A 107 6.64 12.06 -28.02
CA GLY A 107 7.40 12.89 -27.07
C GLY A 107 8.47 13.76 -27.72
N LYS A 108 8.51 13.82 -29.06
CA LYS A 108 9.45 14.61 -29.83
C LYS A 108 8.90 16.02 -30.02
N PRO A 109 9.77 17.05 -30.04
CA PRO A 109 9.34 18.40 -30.37
C PRO A 109 8.78 18.39 -31.80
N THR A 110 7.54 18.82 -31.95
CA THR A 110 6.90 19.00 -33.25
C THR A 110 7.53 20.23 -33.88
N THR A 111 8.69 20.06 -34.50
CA THR A 111 9.21 21.05 -35.46
C THR A 111 8.12 21.21 -36.50
N SER A 112 7.56 22.41 -36.59
CA SER A 112 6.61 22.78 -37.62
C SER A 112 7.31 22.69 -38.97
N LEU A 113 7.32 21.48 -39.54
CA LEU A 113 7.43 21.33 -40.97
C LEU A 113 6.20 22.05 -41.52
N LEU A 114 6.44 23.26 -41.99
CA LEU A 114 5.56 24.06 -42.80
C LEU A 114 5.06 23.16 -43.92
N ALA A 115 3.96 22.45 -43.69
CA ALA A 115 3.16 21.86 -44.75
C ALA A 115 2.61 23.07 -45.48
N SER A 116 3.36 23.52 -46.50
CA SER A 116 2.84 24.36 -47.56
C SER A 116 1.55 23.68 -48.01
N SER A 117 0.42 24.25 -47.61
CA SER A 117 -0.87 23.96 -48.20
C SER A 117 -0.76 24.35 -49.67
N THR A 118 -0.24 23.42 -50.47
CA THR A 118 -0.23 23.51 -51.91
C THR A 118 -1.70 23.47 -52.30
N GLY A 119 -2.27 24.65 -52.53
CA GLY A 119 -3.49 24.76 -53.32
C GLY A 119 -3.26 24.05 -54.64
N ASN A 120 -4.17 23.16 -55.02
CA ASN A 120 -4.63 22.94 -56.39
C ASN A 120 -5.48 21.65 -56.53
N GLU A 121 -6.44 21.40 -55.66
CA GLU A 121 -7.37 20.28 -55.84
C GLU A 121 -8.81 20.77 -55.64
N ALA A 122 -9.64 20.59 -56.66
CA ALA A 122 -11.08 20.85 -56.75
C ALA A 122 -11.55 22.24 -57.22
N MET A 123 -11.18 22.64 -58.44
CA MET A 123 -12.16 23.22 -59.38
C MET A 123 -12.41 22.22 -60.51
N PRO A 124 -13.60 21.62 -60.64
CA PRO A 124 -13.93 20.83 -61.82
C PRO A 124 -14.15 21.78 -63.00
N GLN A 125 -13.34 21.64 -64.05
CA GLN A 125 -13.60 22.31 -65.31
C GLN A 125 -14.85 21.71 -65.96
N ILE A 126 -15.80 22.58 -66.31
CA ILE A 126 -16.97 22.23 -67.10
C ILE A 126 -16.48 22.11 -68.54
N GLU A 127 -16.24 20.87 -68.98
CA GLU A 127 -15.91 20.55 -70.36
C GLU A 127 -17.19 20.48 -71.20
N ALA A 128 -17.18 21.24 -72.29
CA ALA A 128 -18.30 21.49 -73.18
C ALA A 128 -18.62 20.25 -74.05
N GLY A 129 -19.89 19.84 -74.06
CA GLY A 129 -20.44 18.93 -75.06
C GLY A 129 -21.17 19.72 -76.16
N ILE A 130 -20.51 19.90 -77.30
CA ILE A 130 -21.13 20.24 -78.57
C ILE A 130 -20.89 19.03 -79.49
N ASP A 131 -21.94 18.24 -79.69
CA ASP A 131 -22.38 17.58 -80.94
C ASP A 131 -23.44 16.49 -80.63
#